data_AF-A0A8U0SGI6-F1
#
_entry.id   AF-A0A8U0SGI6-F1
#
_cell.length_a   1.000
_cell.length_b   1.000
_cell.length_c   1.000
_cell.angle_alpha   90.00
_cell.angle_beta   90.00
_cell.angle_gamma   90.00
#
_symmetry.space_group_name_H-M   'P 1'
#
loop_
_entity.id
_entity.type
_entity.pdbx_description
1 polymer ?
#
loop_
_entity_poly.entity_id
_entity_poly.type
_entity_poly.pdbx_seq_one_letter_code
_entity_poly.pdbx_strand_id
1 'polypeptide(L)'
;MEERGLAPKFDTTFESARPTQTHMALVQLERVGLLRFLVSQNVDGLHVRSGFPRDKLAELHGNMFVEECVKCKTQYVRDTVVGSMGLKATGRLCTVAKARGLRACRGELRDTILDWEDALPDRDLTRADEASRNADLSITLGTSLQIRPSGNLPLATKRRGGRLVIVNLQPTKHDRHADLRIHGYVDEVMTRLMKHLGLEIPAWDGPHVLERALPPLPRPPAPKLEPKEETPTQLEGPAPAGPKPEPSTESCAQHNGSGPASPKRERLDSPVPHRPPKRVKAEVAPS
;
A
#
# COMPACT_ATOMS: atom_id res chain seq x y z
N MET A 1 -2.94 -0.77 21.77
CA MET A 1 -3.94 0.19 22.29
C MET A 1 -5.33 -0.41 22.12
N GLU A 2 -5.71 -0.80 20.90
CA GLU A 2 -6.93 -1.53 20.60
C GLU A 2 -7.03 -2.90 21.29
N GLU A 3 -5.95 -3.69 21.31
CA GLU A 3 -5.88 -4.96 22.07
C GLU A 3 -6.16 -4.78 23.57
N ARG A 4 -5.99 -3.56 24.08
CA ARG A 4 -6.20 -3.19 25.49
C ARG A 4 -7.55 -2.48 25.70
N GLY A 5 -8.40 -2.38 24.68
CA GLY A 5 -9.70 -1.70 24.74
C GLY A 5 -9.61 -0.19 25.00
N LEU A 6 -8.45 0.44 24.78
CA LEU A 6 -8.26 1.87 25.00
C LEU A 6 -8.63 2.66 23.75
N ALA A 7 -9.32 3.78 23.93
CA ALA A 7 -9.62 4.69 22.84
C ALA A 7 -8.37 5.46 22.39
N PRO A 8 -8.17 5.65 21.07
CA PRO A 8 -7.12 6.53 20.58
C PRO A 8 -7.41 7.99 20.92
N LYS A 9 -6.34 8.74 21.19
CA LYS A 9 -6.39 10.19 21.40
C LYS A 9 -5.99 10.90 20.12
N PHE A 10 -6.77 11.89 19.71
CA PHE A 10 -6.46 12.79 18.61
C PHE A 10 -6.14 14.17 19.16
N ASP A 11 -4.99 14.72 18.80
CA ASP A 11 -4.58 16.08 19.20
C ASP A 11 -4.94 17.15 18.16
N THR A 12 -5.51 16.75 17.01
CA THR A 12 -5.98 17.63 15.94
C THR A 12 -7.10 16.99 15.13
N THR A 13 -7.88 17.79 14.40
CA THR A 13 -8.83 17.31 13.38
C THR A 13 -8.13 17.15 12.03
N PHE A 14 -8.71 16.38 11.10
CA PHE A 14 -8.15 16.24 9.75
C PHE A 14 -8.04 17.59 9.02
N GLU A 15 -9.01 18.49 9.18
CA GLU A 15 -9.01 19.83 8.57
C GLU A 15 -7.92 20.74 9.13
N SER A 16 -7.60 20.60 10.41
CA SER A 16 -6.62 21.43 11.12
C SER A 16 -5.22 20.82 11.10
N ALA A 17 -5.10 19.54 10.74
CA ALA A 17 -3.83 18.87 10.61
C ALA A 17 -2.94 19.55 9.56
N ARG A 18 -1.67 19.73 9.93
CA ARG A 18 -0.65 20.34 9.08
C ARG A 18 0.29 19.26 8.56
N PRO A 19 0.75 19.34 7.30
CA PRO A 19 1.80 18.45 6.80
C PRO A 19 3.04 18.53 7.69
N THR A 20 3.60 17.38 8.04
CA THR A 20 4.82 17.30 8.85
C THR A 20 6.07 17.69 8.04
N GLN A 21 7.23 17.77 8.68
CA GLN A 21 8.50 18.00 7.99
C GLN A 21 8.77 16.91 6.94
N THR A 22 8.42 15.65 7.23
CA THR A 22 8.51 14.55 6.27
C THR A 22 7.63 14.78 5.04
N HIS A 23 6.39 15.24 5.20
CA HIS A 23 5.52 15.53 4.07
C HIS A 23 6.11 16.62 3.16
N MET A 24 6.61 17.70 3.77
CA MET A 24 7.21 18.80 3.02
C MET A 24 8.56 18.42 2.39
N ALA A 25 9.34 17.54 3.03
CA ALA A 25 10.55 16.98 2.44
C ALA A 25 10.23 16.14 1.19
N LEU A 26 9.17 15.33 1.22
CA LEU A 26 8.73 14.55 0.05
C LEU A 26 8.27 15.44 -1.11
N VAL A 27 7.60 16.56 -0.82
CA VAL A 27 7.28 17.59 -1.84
C VAL A 27 8.56 18.10 -2.50
N GLN A 28 9.58 18.45 -1.72
CA GLN A 28 10.83 18.95 -2.29
C GLN A 28 11.59 17.89 -3.09
N LEU A 29 11.67 16.66 -2.59
CA LEU A 29 12.33 15.56 -3.29
C LEU A 29 11.68 15.28 -4.65
N GLU A 30 10.35 15.41 -4.75
CA GLU A 30 9.63 15.33 -6.02
C GLU A 30 9.97 16.51 -6.93
N ARG A 31 9.91 17.74 -6.40
CA ARG A 31 10.18 18.98 -7.15
C ARG A 31 11.57 18.98 -7.79
N VAL A 32 12.58 18.42 -7.13
CA VAL A 32 13.97 18.36 -7.65
C VAL A 32 14.27 17.06 -8.43
N GLY A 33 13.26 16.22 -8.64
CA GLY A 33 13.35 14.99 -9.43
C GLY A 33 14.10 13.83 -8.77
N LEU A 34 14.24 13.83 -7.44
CA LEU A 34 14.81 12.72 -6.66
C LEU A 34 13.76 11.68 -6.23
N LEU A 35 12.48 12.07 -6.15
CA LEU A 35 11.36 11.17 -5.90
C LEU A 35 10.58 10.92 -7.19
N ARG A 36 10.51 9.65 -7.60
CA ARG A 36 9.82 9.23 -8.82
C ARG A 36 8.32 9.07 -8.63
N PHE A 37 7.92 8.43 -7.54
CA PHE A 37 6.52 8.13 -7.23
C PHE A 37 6.35 7.97 -5.71
N LEU A 38 5.16 8.32 -5.20
CA LEU A 38 4.79 8.18 -3.79
C LEU A 38 3.59 7.24 -3.68
N VAL A 39 3.72 6.20 -2.86
CA VAL A 39 2.65 5.26 -2.54
C VAL A 39 2.28 5.45 -1.07
N SER A 40 1.03 5.80 -0.80
CA SER A 40 0.57 6.03 0.58
C SER A 40 -0.58 5.10 0.96
N GLN A 41 -0.58 4.71 2.23
CA GLN A 41 -1.66 3.99 2.91
C GLN A 41 -2.50 4.93 3.78
N ASN A 42 -2.08 6.19 3.92
CA ASN A 42 -2.76 7.15 4.77
C ASN A 42 -4.03 7.66 4.10
N VAL A 43 -5.07 7.85 4.89
CA VAL A 43 -6.34 8.46 4.46
C VAL A 43 -6.47 9.93 4.89
N ASP A 44 -5.50 10.45 5.64
CA ASP A 44 -5.52 11.80 6.23
C ASP A 44 -5.51 12.97 5.22
N GLY A 45 -5.20 12.69 3.95
CA GLY A 45 -5.16 13.66 2.86
C GLY A 45 -4.01 14.66 2.91
N LEU A 46 -3.04 14.50 3.81
CA LEU A 46 -1.96 15.46 4.02
C LEU A 46 -0.99 15.54 2.84
N HIS A 47 -0.76 14.45 2.09
CA HIS A 47 0.06 14.52 0.88
C HIS A 47 -0.57 15.43 -0.19
N VAL A 48 -1.88 15.28 -0.44
CA VAL A 48 -2.59 16.15 -1.39
C VAL A 48 -2.56 17.59 -0.88
N ARG A 49 -2.91 17.81 0.39
CA ARG A 49 -2.98 19.15 1.01
C ARG A 49 -1.62 19.83 1.18
N SER A 50 -0.51 19.07 1.17
CA SER A 50 0.84 19.62 1.17
C SER A 50 1.28 20.14 -0.20
N GLY A 51 0.48 19.91 -1.25
CA GLY A 51 0.83 20.26 -2.63
C GLY A 51 1.59 19.18 -3.38
N PHE A 52 1.61 17.94 -2.88
CA PHE A 52 2.25 16.85 -3.59
C PHE A 52 1.44 16.53 -4.86
N PRO A 53 2.09 16.37 -6.05
CA PRO A 53 1.37 16.19 -7.29
C PRO A 53 0.64 14.84 -7.37
N ARG A 54 -0.67 14.89 -7.64
CA ARG A 54 -1.56 13.70 -7.64
C ARG A 54 -1.20 12.69 -8.73
N ASP A 55 -0.67 13.12 -9.86
CA ASP A 55 -0.18 12.23 -10.93
C ASP A 55 1.10 11.44 -10.56
N LYS A 56 1.75 11.76 -9.44
CA LYS A 56 2.85 10.97 -8.84
C LYS A 56 2.51 10.33 -7.49
N LEU A 57 1.23 10.39 -7.08
CA LEU A 57 0.72 9.80 -5.86
C LEU A 57 -0.23 8.63 -6.16
N ALA A 58 -0.13 7.57 -5.37
CA ALA A 58 -1.16 6.54 -5.24
C ALA A 58 -1.70 6.52 -3.80
N GLU A 59 -3.00 6.81 -3.64
CA GLU A 59 -3.70 6.81 -2.36
C GLU A 59 -4.45 5.48 -2.20
N LEU A 60 -3.73 4.44 -1.77
CA LEU A 60 -4.22 3.06 -1.88
C LEU A 60 -5.44 2.76 -1.01
N HIS A 61 -5.63 3.50 0.08
CA HIS A 61 -6.72 3.27 1.03
C HIS A 61 -7.77 4.39 1.02
N GLY A 62 -7.69 5.28 0.02
CA GLY A 62 -8.57 6.43 -0.12
C GLY A 62 -8.03 7.69 0.56
N ASN A 63 -8.85 8.73 0.57
CA ASN A 63 -8.55 10.02 1.18
C ASN A 63 -9.84 10.63 1.75
N MET A 64 -9.81 11.06 3.01
CA MET A 64 -10.96 11.60 3.74
C MET A 64 -11.58 12.85 3.09
N PHE A 65 -10.82 13.54 2.24
CA PHE A 65 -11.23 14.74 1.52
C PHE A 65 -11.65 14.45 0.07
N VAL A 66 -11.59 13.20 -0.40
CA VAL A 66 -11.87 12.84 -1.79
C VAL A 66 -13.14 12.02 -1.90
N GLU A 67 -14.05 12.49 -2.76
CA GLU A 67 -15.21 11.74 -3.21
C GLU A 67 -15.17 11.52 -4.72
N GLU A 68 -15.71 10.39 -5.17
CA GLU A 68 -15.67 9.94 -6.57
C GLU A 68 -17.08 9.72 -7.11
N CYS A 69 -17.29 10.17 -8.35
CA CYS A 69 -18.52 9.88 -9.07
C CYS A 69 -18.59 8.42 -9.54
N VAL A 70 -19.62 7.69 -9.10
CA VAL A 70 -19.82 6.29 -9.51
C VAL A 70 -20.01 6.10 -11.01
N LYS A 71 -20.49 7.12 -11.73
CA LYS A 71 -20.79 7.06 -13.17
C LYS A 71 -19.58 7.37 -14.05
N CYS A 72 -18.91 8.51 -13.80
CA CYS A 72 -17.84 9.01 -14.68
C CYS A 72 -16.45 8.95 -14.04
N LYS A 73 -16.33 8.44 -12.81
CA LYS A 73 -15.08 8.28 -12.08
C LYS A 73 -14.30 9.58 -11.84
N THR A 74 -14.93 10.73 -12.08
CA THR A 74 -14.35 12.02 -11.71
C THR A 74 -14.30 12.15 -10.20
N GLN A 75 -13.12 12.49 -9.69
CA GLN A 75 -12.88 12.74 -8.29
C GLN A 75 -12.97 14.24 -7.97
N TYR A 76 -13.40 14.53 -6.75
CA TYR A 76 -13.49 15.88 -6.20
C TYR A 76 -12.70 15.92 -4.90
N VAL A 77 -11.69 16.78 -4.84
CA VAL A 77 -10.97 17.09 -3.60
C VAL A 77 -11.71 18.22 -2.89
N ARG A 78 -12.08 18.01 -1.63
CA ARG A 78 -12.81 18.96 -0.78
C ARG A 78 -11.88 19.62 0.24
N ASP A 79 -12.33 20.75 0.77
CA ASP A 79 -11.66 21.49 1.85
C ASP A 79 -11.91 20.88 3.24
N THR A 80 -13.04 20.18 3.37
CA THR A 80 -13.55 19.49 4.56
C THR A 80 -13.69 17.99 4.30
N VAL A 81 -13.71 17.17 5.36
CA VAL A 81 -13.91 15.72 5.18
C VAL A 81 -15.27 15.42 4.53
N VAL A 82 -15.29 14.39 3.67
CA VAL A 82 -16.45 14.04 2.83
C VAL A 82 -17.68 13.58 3.63
N GLY A 83 -17.48 13.12 4.87
CA GLY A 83 -18.53 12.84 5.86
C GLY A 83 -19.04 11.40 5.90
N SER A 84 -18.45 10.48 5.11
CA SER A 84 -18.76 9.04 5.12
C SER A 84 -17.49 8.20 4.94
N MET A 85 -17.59 6.91 5.25
CA MET A 85 -16.52 5.91 5.07
C MET A 85 -17.11 4.57 4.61
N GLY A 86 -16.33 3.78 3.86
CA GLY A 86 -16.72 2.48 3.33
C GLY A 86 -17.43 2.59 1.99
N LEU A 87 -16.94 3.47 1.11
CA LEU A 87 -17.46 3.68 -0.24
C LEU A 87 -18.97 4.00 -0.27
N LYS A 88 -19.43 4.83 0.66
CA LYS A 88 -20.85 5.18 0.85
C LYS A 88 -21.20 6.46 0.11
N ALA A 89 -22.49 6.61 -0.20
CA ALA A 89 -23.03 7.81 -0.81
C ALA A 89 -22.86 9.02 0.12
N THR A 90 -22.38 10.13 -0.44
CA THR A 90 -22.08 11.36 0.32
C THR A 90 -23.24 12.35 0.34
N GLY A 91 -24.32 12.04 -0.38
CA GLY A 91 -25.47 12.93 -0.60
C GLY A 91 -25.26 13.96 -1.71
N ARG A 92 -24.06 14.08 -2.29
CA ARG A 92 -23.75 15.01 -3.38
C ARG A 92 -23.84 14.34 -4.75
N LEU A 93 -23.98 15.17 -5.79
CA LEU A 93 -24.06 14.73 -7.19
C LEU A 93 -22.94 15.33 -8.05
N CYS A 94 -22.46 14.53 -9.00
CA CYS A 94 -21.44 14.94 -9.95
C CYS A 94 -21.93 16.06 -10.89
N THR A 95 -21.09 17.09 -11.00
CA THR A 95 -21.32 18.32 -11.77
C THR A 95 -20.66 18.34 -13.15
N VAL A 96 -19.86 17.32 -13.51
CA VAL A 96 -19.18 17.26 -14.81
C VAL A 96 -20.18 17.33 -15.95
N ALA A 97 -19.93 18.20 -16.93
CA ALA A 97 -20.73 18.28 -18.14
C ALA A 97 -20.53 17.02 -19.01
N LYS A 98 -21.62 16.38 -19.45
CA LYS A 98 -21.56 15.27 -20.40
C LYS A 98 -21.19 15.77 -21.79
N ALA A 99 -20.77 14.84 -22.66
CA ALA A 99 -20.45 15.13 -24.06
C ALA A 99 -21.57 15.95 -24.75
N ARG A 100 -21.17 17.03 -25.43
CA ARG A 100 -22.01 18.11 -26.02
C ARG A 100 -22.60 19.15 -25.06
N GLY A 101 -22.22 19.16 -23.79
CA GLY A 101 -22.52 20.26 -22.85
C GLY A 101 -23.99 20.40 -22.42
N LEU A 102 -24.90 19.59 -22.98
CA LEU A 102 -26.34 19.75 -22.79
C LEU A 102 -26.83 19.37 -21.39
N ARG A 103 -26.13 18.49 -20.66
CA ARG A 103 -26.52 18.03 -19.30
C ARG A 103 -25.32 17.66 -18.44
N ALA A 104 -25.41 17.91 -17.14
CA ALA A 104 -24.44 17.43 -16.15
C ALA A 104 -24.55 15.90 -15.93
N CYS A 105 -23.48 15.30 -15.41
CA CYS A 105 -23.36 13.88 -15.15
C CYS A 105 -24.43 13.38 -14.18
N ARG A 106 -24.59 14.08 -13.05
CA ARG A 106 -25.53 13.76 -11.96
C ARG A 106 -25.40 12.30 -11.48
N GLY A 107 -24.18 11.77 -11.48
CA GLY A 107 -23.87 10.53 -10.76
C GLY A 107 -23.79 10.80 -9.27
N GLU A 108 -24.16 9.81 -8.47
CA GLU A 108 -23.92 9.81 -7.03
C GLU A 108 -22.42 9.92 -6.76
N LEU A 109 -22.05 10.78 -5.81
CA LEU A 109 -20.69 10.83 -5.29
C LEU A 109 -20.58 9.91 -4.08
N ARG A 110 -19.47 9.17 -4.00
CA ARG A 110 -19.14 8.28 -2.88
C ARG A 110 -17.80 8.65 -2.28
N ASP A 111 -17.62 8.44 -0.98
CA ASP A 111 -16.29 8.55 -0.38
C ASP A 111 -15.34 7.49 -0.98
N THR A 112 -14.04 7.70 -0.78
CA THR A 112 -12.99 6.79 -1.28
C THR A 112 -12.40 5.90 -0.20
N ILE A 113 -12.91 5.96 1.03
CA ILE A 113 -12.36 5.21 2.17
C ILE A 113 -12.78 3.77 2.07
N LEU A 114 -11.80 2.88 2.05
CA LEU A 114 -12.03 1.44 2.00
C LEU A 114 -12.44 0.91 3.38
N ASP A 115 -13.45 0.04 3.41
CA ASP A 115 -13.69 -0.87 4.53
C ASP A 115 -12.86 -2.15 4.35
N TRP A 116 -12.87 -3.04 5.34
CA TRP A 116 -12.00 -4.22 5.38
C TRP A 116 -12.16 -5.18 4.20
N GLU A 117 -13.35 -5.26 3.62
CA GLU A 117 -13.67 -6.17 2.51
C GLU A 117 -13.51 -5.53 1.13
N ASP A 118 -13.28 -4.21 1.08
CA ASP A 118 -13.19 -3.48 -0.19
C ASP A 118 -11.87 -3.75 -0.91
N ALA A 119 -11.97 -3.84 -2.24
CA ALA A 119 -10.79 -3.91 -3.10
C ALA A 119 -10.10 -2.55 -3.18
N LEU A 120 -8.76 -2.56 -3.30
CA LEU A 120 -8.00 -1.35 -3.57
C LEU A 120 -8.38 -0.73 -4.94
N PRO A 121 -8.28 0.59 -5.10
CA PRO A 121 -8.52 1.26 -6.37
C PRO A 121 -7.53 0.80 -7.46
N ASP A 122 -8.04 0.13 -8.50
CA ASP A 122 -7.24 -0.50 -9.56
C ASP A 122 -6.20 0.45 -10.19
N ARG A 123 -6.61 1.70 -10.46
CA ARG A 123 -5.72 2.71 -11.08
C ARG A 123 -4.51 3.00 -10.19
N ASP A 124 -4.73 3.20 -8.90
CA ASP A 124 -3.71 3.59 -7.96
C ASP A 124 -2.83 2.39 -7.58
N LEU A 125 -3.43 1.21 -7.41
CA LEU A 125 -2.68 -0.04 -7.19
C LEU A 125 -1.80 -0.39 -8.40
N THR A 126 -2.31 -0.25 -9.64
CA THR A 126 -1.54 -0.53 -10.86
C THR A 126 -0.33 0.39 -10.98
N ARG A 127 -0.52 1.70 -10.76
CA ARG A 127 0.56 2.69 -10.79
C ARG A 127 1.58 2.44 -9.68
N ALA A 128 1.11 2.09 -8.48
CA ALA A 128 1.98 1.79 -7.35
C ALA A 128 2.82 0.52 -7.57
N ASP A 129 2.22 -0.53 -8.12
CA ASP A 129 2.92 -1.78 -8.47
C ASP A 129 3.93 -1.56 -9.60
N GLU A 130 3.57 -0.83 -10.65
CA GLU A 130 4.50 -0.47 -11.73
C GLU A 130 5.69 0.33 -11.20
N ALA A 131 5.45 1.38 -10.41
CA ALA A 131 6.50 2.20 -9.83
C ALA A 131 7.40 1.37 -8.91
N SER A 132 6.81 0.50 -8.08
CA SER A 132 7.57 -0.34 -7.14
C SER A 132 8.42 -1.39 -7.86
N ARG A 133 7.91 -2.00 -8.94
CA ARG A 133 8.68 -2.95 -9.76
C ARG A 133 9.85 -2.28 -10.48
N ASN A 134 9.65 -1.06 -10.97
CA ASN A 134 10.65 -0.36 -11.78
C ASN A 134 11.65 0.45 -10.95
N ALA A 135 11.42 0.59 -9.64
CA ALA A 135 12.36 1.26 -8.74
C ALA A 135 13.64 0.44 -8.56
N ASP A 136 14.77 1.14 -8.44
CA ASP A 136 16.04 0.63 -7.93
C ASP A 136 16.20 0.85 -6.42
N LEU A 137 15.39 1.75 -5.84
CA LEU A 137 15.33 2.03 -4.41
C LEU A 137 13.87 2.26 -3.97
N SER A 138 13.44 1.47 -2.99
CA SER A 138 12.20 1.69 -2.24
C SER A 138 12.54 2.09 -0.81
N ILE A 139 11.93 3.18 -0.32
CA ILE A 139 12.06 3.65 1.07
C ILE A 139 10.68 3.63 1.70
N THR A 140 10.52 2.92 2.82
CA THR A 140 9.28 2.94 3.60
C THR A 140 9.44 3.85 4.81
N LEU A 141 8.43 4.68 5.07
CA LEU A 141 8.42 5.65 6.16
C LEU A 141 7.17 5.43 7.01
N GLY A 142 7.34 5.03 8.28
CA GLY A 142 6.25 5.02 9.25
C GLY A 142 5.13 4.00 8.97
N THR A 143 5.44 2.84 8.38
CA THR A 143 4.46 1.77 8.14
C THR A 143 4.98 0.43 8.66
N SER A 144 4.11 -0.33 9.32
CA SER A 144 4.41 -1.69 9.78
C SER A 144 4.43 -2.73 8.64
N LEU A 145 4.00 -2.34 7.43
CA LEU A 145 3.93 -3.16 6.23
C LEU A 145 3.03 -4.41 6.35
N GLN A 146 2.08 -4.41 7.28
CA GLN A 146 1.27 -5.60 7.56
C GLN A 146 0.15 -5.83 6.53
N ILE A 147 -0.50 -4.75 6.08
CA ILE A 147 -1.67 -4.77 5.20
C ILE A 147 -1.27 -5.17 3.78
N ARG A 148 -2.01 -6.09 3.17
CA ARG A 148 -1.80 -6.53 1.78
C ARG A 148 -2.88 -5.94 0.87
N PRO A 149 -2.55 -5.64 -0.40
CA PRO A 149 -1.23 -5.79 -1.04
C PRO A 149 -0.24 -4.66 -0.72
N SER A 150 -0.68 -3.53 -0.13
CA SER A 150 0.11 -2.31 0.05
C SER A 150 1.50 -2.53 0.66
N GLY A 151 1.58 -3.22 1.80
CA GLY A 151 2.83 -3.50 2.50
C GLY A 151 3.77 -4.45 1.77
N ASN A 152 3.30 -5.17 0.74
CA ASN A 152 4.15 -6.05 -0.07
C ASN A 152 4.78 -5.32 -1.27
N LEU A 153 4.30 -4.12 -1.63
CA LEU A 153 4.79 -3.37 -2.79
C LEU A 153 6.30 -3.07 -2.73
N PRO A 154 6.89 -2.67 -1.58
CA PRO A 154 8.34 -2.44 -1.50
C PRO A 154 9.19 -3.70 -1.78
N LEU A 155 8.64 -4.91 -1.61
CA LEU A 155 9.33 -6.14 -1.98
C LEU A 155 9.40 -6.35 -3.50
N ALA A 156 8.54 -5.70 -4.28
CA ALA A 156 8.61 -5.75 -5.74
C ALA A 156 9.93 -5.15 -6.27
N THR A 157 10.42 -4.11 -5.60
CA THR A 157 11.74 -3.51 -5.86
C THR A 157 12.87 -4.53 -5.62
N LYS A 158 12.87 -5.20 -4.45
CA LYS A 158 13.86 -6.24 -4.13
C LYS A 158 13.87 -7.39 -5.14
N ARG A 159 12.68 -7.83 -5.59
CA ARG A 159 12.56 -8.91 -6.59
C ARG A 159 13.20 -8.58 -7.94
N ARG A 160 13.43 -7.30 -8.24
CA ARG A 160 14.09 -6.84 -9.46
C ARG A 160 15.52 -6.35 -9.25
N GLY A 161 16.13 -6.67 -8.10
CA GLY A 161 17.51 -6.31 -7.78
C GLY A 161 17.69 -4.91 -7.18
N GLY A 162 16.59 -4.18 -6.97
CA GLY A 162 16.63 -2.91 -6.24
C GLY A 162 16.88 -3.10 -4.74
N ARG A 163 17.06 -1.98 -4.03
CA ARG A 163 17.31 -1.90 -2.59
C ARG A 163 16.05 -1.48 -1.83
N LEU A 164 15.93 -1.94 -0.59
CA LEU A 164 14.85 -1.60 0.33
C LEU A 164 15.41 -0.97 1.60
N VAL A 165 14.98 0.24 1.89
CA VAL A 165 15.22 0.94 3.16
C VAL A 165 13.91 0.99 3.95
N ILE A 166 13.97 0.64 5.22
CA ILE A 166 12.82 0.72 6.14
C ILE A 166 13.15 1.71 7.25
N VAL A 167 12.33 2.76 7.37
CA VAL A 167 12.39 3.73 8.47
C VAL A 167 11.12 3.62 9.29
N ASN A 168 11.24 3.06 10.50
CA ASN A 168 10.10 2.87 11.39
C ASN A 168 10.55 2.78 12.85
N LEU A 169 9.72 3.25 13.79
CA LEU A 169 10.01 3.09 15.22
C LEU A 169 9.86 1.64 15.69
N GLN A 170 8.86 0.94 15.16
CA GLN A 170 8.53 -0.43 15.51
C GLN A 170 9.07 -1.43 14.47
N PRO A 171 9.20 -2.72 14.82
CA PRO A 171 9.46 -3.77 13.85
C PRO A 171 8.42 -3.77 12.72
N THR A 172 8.84 -4.18 11.53
CA THR A 172 7.96 -4.31 10.37
C THR A 172 7.89 -5.75 9.88
N LYS A 173 6.81 -6.08 9.16
CA LYS A 173 6.62 -7.42 8.58
C LYS A 173 7.77 -7.88 7.69
N HIS A 174 8.52 -6.94 7.11
CA HIS A 174 9.52 -7.20 6.09
C HIS A 174 10.94 -6.82 6.50
N ASP A 175 11.21 -6.65 7.81
CA ASP A 175 12.53 -6.24 8.31
C ASP A 175 13.68 -7.08 7.73
N ARG A 176 13.50 -8.40 7.66
CA ARG A 176 14.50 -9.34 7.11
C ARG A 176 14.88 -9.10 5.64
N HIS A 177 14.07 -8.37 4.88
CA HIS A 177 14.30 -8.10 3.46
C HIS A 177 14.97 -6.74 3.21
N ALA A 178 15.08 -5.89 4.22
CA ALA A 178 15.65 -4.56 4.10
C ALA A 178 17.19 -4.59 4.02
N ASP A 179 17.74 -3.82 3.09
CA ASP A 179 19.18 -3.54 2.98
C ASP A 179 19.65 -2.55 4.06
N LEU A 180 18.74 -1.67 4.51
CA LEU A 180 18.98 -0.75 5.62
C LEU A 180 17.71 -0.59 6.45
N ARG A 181 17.86 -0.68 7.78
CA ARG A 181 16.79 -0.41 8.76
C ARG A 181 17.22 0.77 9.63
N ILE A 182 16.35 1.76 9.75
CA ILE A 182 16.56 2.94 10.60
C ILE A 182 15.42 3.00 11.61
N HIS A 183 15.75 2.82 12.89
CA HIS A 183 14.79 2.96 13.98
C HIS A 183 14.86 4.37 14.55
N GLY A 184 13.89 5.22 14.20
CA GLY A 184 13.86 6.61 14.64
C GLY A 184 12.62 7.35 14.12
N TYR A 185 12.45 8.58 14.57
CA TYR A 185 11.38 9.45 14.09
C TYR A 185 11.63 9.84 12.64
N VAL A 186 10.63 9.67 11.78
CA VAL A 186 10.76 9.95 10.34
C VAL A 186 11.10 11.42 10.06
N ASP A 187 10.56 12.35 10.85
CA ASP A 187 10.88 13.78 10.70
C ASP A 187 12.36 14.06 10.98
N GLU A 188 12.96 13.40 11.98
CA GLU A 188 14.40 13.56 12.26
C GLU A 188 15.25 12.96 11.13
N VAL A 189 14.91 11.75 10.68
CA VAL A 189 15.61 11.07 9.59
C VAL A 189 15.55 11.89 8.30
N MET A 190 14.35 12.37 7.94
CA MET A 190 14.13 13.16 6.73
C MET A 190 14.82 14.53 6.82
N THR A 191 14.79 15.20 7.97
CA THR A 191 15.50 16.48 8.15
C THR A 191 17.01 16.33 7.97
N ARG A 192 17.59 15.26 8.53
CA ARG A 192 19.02 14.95 8.33
C ARG A 192 19.32 14.57 6.88
N LEU A 193 18.47 13.76 6.24
CA LEU A 193 18.60 13.39 4.83
C LEU A 193 18.59 14.61 3.92
N MET A 194 17.61 15.51 4.11
CA MET A 194 17.50 16.76 3.33
C MET A 194 18.75 17.62 3.49
N LYS A 195 19.30 17.73 4.71
CA LYS A 195 20.59 18.40 4.96
C LYS A 195 21.74 17.75 4.20
N HIS A 196 21.85 16.41 4.18
CA HIS A 196 22.88 15.71 3.42
C HIS A 196 22.74 15.89 1.91
N LEU A 197 21.51 16.01 1.41
CA LEU A 197 21.22 16.27 0.00
C LEU A 197 21.42 17.75 -0.38
N GLY A 198 21.67 18.63 0.58
CA GLY A 198 21.76 20.08 0.34
C GLY A 198 20.44 20.70 -0.09
N LEU A 199 19.31 20.18 0.42
CA LEU A 199 17.97 20.63 0.08
C LEU A 199 17.27 21.22 1.31
N GLU A 200 16.64 22.37 1.13
CA GLU A 200 15.77 22.96 2.14
C GLU A 200 14.40 22.29 2.16
N ILE A 201 13.80 22.16 3.34
CA ILE A 201 12.40 21.72 3.47
C ILE A 201 11.51 22.94 3.25
N PRO A 202 10.63 22.95 2.23
CA PRO A 202 9.82 24.12 1.89
C PRO A 202 8.79 24.42 2.97
N ALA A 203 8.44 25.70 3.10
CA ALA A 203 7.31 26.14 3.91
C ALA A 203 5.98 25.64 3.32
N TRP A 204 4.97 25.51 4.17
CA TRP A 204 3.61 25.15 3.77
C TRP A 204 2.70 26.38 3.88
N ASP A 205 2.19 26.83 2.73
CA ASP A 205 1.37 28.04 2.61
C ASP A 205 -0.13 27.79 2.90
N GLY A 206 -0.49 26.57 3.26
CA GLY A 206 -1.86 26.11 3.49
C GLY A 206 -2.32 25.04 2.49
N PRO A 207 -3.57 24.54 2.64
CA PRO A 207 -4.09 23.46 1.80
C PRO A 207 -4.14 23.88 0.34
N HIS A 208 -3.41 23.17 -0.53
CA HIS A 208 -3.44 23.41 -1.97
C HIS A 208 -3.35 22.09 -2.72
N VAL A 209 -4.06 21.98 -3.84
CA VAL A 209 -4.14 20.76 -4.64
C VAL A 209 -3.34 20.95 -5.92
N LEU A 210 -2.38 20.06 -6.16
CA LEU A 210 -1.61 20.02 -7.41
C LEU A 210 -1.96 18.75 -8.18
N GLU A 211 -2.68 18.88 -9.29
CA GLU A 211 -3.11 17.71 -10.07
C GLU A 211 -1.95 17.03 -10.81
N ARG A 212 -0.99 17.81 -11.32
CA ARG A 212 0.13 17.31 -12.12
C ARG A 212 1.47 17.87 -11.68
N ALA A 213 2.50 17.05 -11.71
CA ALA A 213 3.86 17.45 -11.42
C ALA A 213 4.34 18.56 -12.37
N LEU A 214 5.10 19.49 -11.81
CA LEU A 214 5.78 20.54 -12.57
C LEU A 214 7.12 20.02 -13.13
N PRO A 215 7.74 20.70 -14.11
CA PRO A 215 9.10 20.40 -14.54
C PRO A 215 10.08 20.40 -13.35
N PRO A 216 11.03 19.45 -13.28
CA PRO A 216 11.96 19.37 -12.17
C PRO A 216 12.80 20.64 -12.01
N LEU A 217 12.94 21.09 -10.77
CA LEU A 217 13.84 22.16 -10.38
C LEU A 217 15.31 21.69 -10.43
N PRO A 218 16.27 22.62 -10.56
CA PRO A 218 17.69 22.32 -10.38
C PRO A 218 17.95 21.67 -9.01
N ARG A 219 18.90 20.74 -8.95
CA ARG A 219 19.33 20.07 -7.73
C ARG A 219 20.83 20.20 -7.50
N PRO A 220 21.32 20.11 -6.24
CA PRO A 220 22.74 20.07 -5.95
C PRO A 220 23.45 18.94 -6.72
N PRO A 221 24.73 19.13 -7.11
CA PRO A 221 25.50 18.08 -7.76
C PRO A 221 25.68 16.89 -6.83
N ALA A 222 25.65 15.68 -7.39
CA ALA A 222 25.86 14.47 -6.61
C ALA A 222 27.29 14.46 -6.02
N PRO A 223 27.46 14.12 -4.73
CA PRO A 223 28.79 13.95 -4.15
C PRO A 223 29.51 12.78 -4.83
N LYS A 224 30.84 12.84 -4.87
CA LYS A 224 31.66 11.69 -5.27
C LYS A 224 31.49 10.62 -4.19
N LEU A 225 30.93 9.48 -4.56
CA LEU A 225 30.85 8.30 -3.70
C LEU A 225 32.09 7.44 -3.99
N GLU A 226 32.93 7.25 -2.98
CA GLU A 226 34.00 6.25 -3.05
C GLU A 226 33.37 4.85 -3.16
N PRO A 227 33.91 3.93 -3.98
CA PRO A 227 33.46 2.55 -4.00
C PRO A 227 33.62 1.95 -2.60
N LYS A 228 32.54 1.49 -1.98
CA LYS A 228 32.66 0.67 -0.78
C LYS A 228 33.28 -0.66 -1.16
N GLU A 229 34.46 -0.97 -0.62
CA GLU A 229 34.98 -2.34 -0.57
C GLU A 229 33.92 -3.22 0.09
N GLU A 230 33.46 -4.25 -0.61
CA GLU A 230 32.65 -5.31 -0.03
C GLU A 230 33.55 -6.13 0.89
N THR A 231 33.71 -5.71 2.16
CA THR A 231 34.28 -6.60 3.18
C THR A 231 33.39 -7.84 3.30
N PRO A 232 33.89 -9.05 3.01
CA PRO A 232 33.12 -10.27 3.26
C PRO A 232 32.84 -10.32 4.75
N THR A 233 31.56 -10.29 5.13
CA THR A 233 31.18 -10.58 6.51
C THR A 233 31.52 -12.05 6.74
N GLN A 234 32.66 -12.31 7.38
CA GLN A 234 32.98 -13.64 7.89
C GLN A 234 31.91 -13.97 8.94
N LEU A 235 30.96 -14.82 8.56
CA LEU A 235 30.10 -15.53 9.48
C LEU A 235 30.98 -16.52 10.24
N GLU A 236 31.53 -16.11 11.39
CA GLU A 236 31.96 -17.08 12.39
C GLU A 236 30.71 -17.71 13.03
N GLY A 237 30.19 -18.73 12.36
CA GLY A 237 29.32 -19.73 12.96
C GLY A 237 30.15 -20.98 13.29
N PRO A 238 29.91 -21.67 14.42
CA PRO A 238 30.62 -22.89 14.73
C PRO A 238 30.33 -23.95 13.65
N ALA A 239 31.40 -24.64 13.21
CA ALA A 239 31.34 -25.66 12.17
C ALA A 239 30.28 -26.74 12.47
N PRO A 240 29.53 -27.24 11.48
CA PRO A 240 28.66 -28.38 11.66
C PRO A 240 29.52 -29.63 11.93
N ALA A 241 29.17 -30.35 12.99
CA ALA A 241 29.76 -31.66 13.29
C ALA A 241 29.58 -32.60 12.08
N GLY A 242 30.67 -33.26 11.67
CA GLY A 242 30.69 -34.19 10.55
C GLY A 242 29.75 -35.40 10.74
N PRO A 243 29.45 -36.12 9.66
CA PRO A 243 28.49 -37.23 9.69
C PRO A 243 29.03 -38.39 10.53
N LYS A 244 28.18 -38.91 11.42
CA LYS A 244 28.44 -40.14 12.17
C LYS A 244 28.49 -41.35 11.22
N PRO A 245 29.37 -42.34 11.45
CA PRO A 245 29.43 -43.53 10.62
C PRO A 245 28.18 -44.41 10.82
N GLU A 246 27.69 -44.98 9.72
CA GLU A 246 26.65 -45.99 9.69
C GLU A 246 27.11 -47.29 10.37
N PRO A 247 26.25 -47.98 11.13
CA PRO A 247 26.54 -49.34 11.55
C PRO A 247 26.20 -50.34 10.44
N SER A 248 27.15 -51.26 10.27
CA SER A 248 27.19 -52.38 9.36
C SER A 248 26.00 -53.34 9.46
N THR A 249 25.69 -53.93 8.32
CA THR A 249 24.77 -55.04 8.08
C THR A 249 25.06 -56.28 8.92
N GLU A 250 24.03 -56.81 9.59
CA GLU A 250 23.92 -58.25 9.89
C GLU A 250 22.54 -58.77 9.44
N SER A 251 22.57 -59.97 8.90
CA SER A 251 21.49 -60.67 8.21
C SER A 251 20.60 -61.45 9.16
N CYS A 252 19.31 -61.59 8.83
CA CYS A 252 18.60 -62.84 9.11
C CYS A 252 17.37 -63.04 8.19
N ALA A 253 17.34 -64.26 7.65
CA ALA A 253 16.36 -64.99 6.85
C ALA A 253 14.88 -64.57 6.81
N GLN A 254 14.39 -64.50 5.56
CA GLN A 254 13.22 -65.19 4.97
C GLN A 254 11.99 -65.51 5.86
N HIS A 255 10.84 -64.98 5.47
CA HIS A 255 9.61 -65.78 5.31
C HIS A 255 8.71 -65.24 4.21
N ASN A 256 8.22 -66.16 3.37
CA ASN A 256 7.34 -65.98 2.22
C ASN A 256 5.92 -65.54 2.63
N GLY A 257 5.28 -64.72 1.78
CA GLY A 257 3.85 -64.43 1.87
C GLY A 257 3.32 -63.64 0.68
N SER A 258 2.78 -64.37 -0.30
CA SER A 258 1.85 -64.01 -1.39
C SER A 258 0.98 -62.75 -1.22
N GLY A 259 0.78 -61.98 -2.31
CA GLY A 259 -0.15 -60.83 -2.43
C GLY A 259 -1.65 -61.19 -2.32
N PRO A 260 -2.64 -60.32 -2.69
CA PRO A 260 -2.55 -59.23 -3.68
C PRO A 260 -3.33 -57.91 -3.38
N ALA A 261 -3.20 -56.96 -4.32
CA ALA A 261 -4.17 -55.97 -4.81
C ALA A 261 -4.64 -54.76 -3.96
N SER A 262 -4.36 -53.59 -4.51
CA SER A 262 -4.93 -52.27 -4.18
C SER A 262 -6.44 -52.16 -4.45
N PRO A 263 -7.20 -51.38 -3.67
CA PRO A 263 -8.49 -50.85 -4.12
C PRO A 263 -8.34 -49.44 -4.70
N LYS A 264 -8.89 -49.28 -5.90
CA LYS A 264 -9.20 -48.01 -6.57
C LYS A 264 -10.10 -47.16 -5.69
N ARG A 265 -9.83 -45.86 -5.59
CA ARG A 265 -10.75 -44.88 -4.98
C ARG A 265 -11.58 -44.24 -6.09
N GLU A 266 -12.86 -44.54 -6.10
CA GLU A 266 -13.85 -44.02 -7.04
C GLU A 266 -14.14 -42.53 -6.84
N ARG A 267 -14.52 -41.89 -7.95
CA ARG A 267 -14.98 -40.50 -8.04
C ARG A 267 -16.35 -40.37 -7.38
N LEU A 268 -16.54 -39.32 -6.59
CA LEU A 268 -17.84 -38.90 -6.09
C LEU A 268 -18.42 -37.82 -7.01
N ASP A 269 -19.59 -38.11 -7.55
CA ASP A 269 -20.39 -37.26 -8.42
C ASP A 269 -20.98 -36.04 -7.68
N SER A 270 -21.21 -34.99 -8.47
CA SER A 270 -21.74 -33.68 -8.06
C SER A 270 -23.26 -33.70 -7.85
N PRO A 271 -23.84 -32.92 -6.90
CA PRO A 271 -25.29 -32.76 -6.81
C PRO A 271 -25.82 -31.65 -7.73
N VAL A 272 -26.92 -31.98 -8.42
CA VAL A 272 -27.76 -31.14 -9.29
C VAL A 272 -28.58 -30.11 -8.47
N PRO A 273 -28.88 -28.90 -8.99
CA PRO A 273 -29.56 -27.85 -8.24
C PRO A 273 -31.08 -28.03 -8.12
N HIS A 274 -31.62 -27.80 -6.92
CA HIS A 274 -33.05 -27.73 -6.63
C HIS A 274 -33.69 -26.42 -7.15
N ARG A 275 -34.83 -26.55 -7.83
CA ARG A 275 -35.67 -25.45 -8.35
C ARG A 275 -36.70 -25.02 -7.28
N PRO A 276 -36.94 -23.72 -7.04
CA PRO A 276 -37.93 -23.28 -6.05
C PRO A 276 -39.38 -23.40 -6.58
N PRO A 277 -40.38 -23.61 -5.69
CA PRO A 277 -41.78 -23.69 -6.09
C PRO A 277 -42.38 -22.33 -6.47
N LYS A 278 -43.27 -22.36 -7.47
CA LYS A 278 -44.01 -21.22 -8.01
C LYS A 278 -44.95 -20.62 -6.95
N ARG A 279 -44.85 -19.30 -6.69
CA ARG A 279 -45.86 -18.56 -5.91
C ARG A 279 -47.10 -18.31 -6.76
N VAL A 280 -48.24 -18.77 -6.26
CA VAL A 280 -49.58 -18.49 -6.77
C VAL A 280 -49.98 -17.07 -6.32
N LYS A 281 -50.55 -16.28 -7.24
CA LYS A 281 -51.15 -14.97 -6.95
C LYS A 281 -52.46 -15.18 -6.19
N ALA A 282 -52.60 -14.55 -5.02
CA ALA A 282 -53.90 -14.38 -4.38
C ALA A 282 -54.58 -13.13 -4.94
N GLU A 283 -55.76 -13.31 -5.53
CA GLU A 283 -56.67 -12.24 -5.91
C GLU A 283 -57.34 -11.67 -4.66
N VAL A 284 -57.47 -10.35 -4.62
CA VAL A 284 -58.22 -9.60 -3.61
C VAL A 284 -59.61 -9.35 -4.20
N ALA A 285 -60.66 -9.84 -3.55
CA ALA A 285 -62.05 -9.48 -3.84
C ALA A 285 -62.49 -8.31 -2.94
N PRO A 286 -63.39 -7.43 -3.42
CA PRO A 286 -63.71 -6.17 -2.74
C PRO A 286 -64.85 -6.34 -1.71
N SER A 287 -64.82 -5.51 -0.68
CA SER A 287 -65.97 -5.13 0.17
C SER A 287 -65.75 -3.70 0.62
#